data_AF-A0A2H3DGL9-F1
#
_entry.id   AF-A0A2H3DGL9-F1
#
_cell.length_a   1.000
_cell.length_b   1.000
_cell.length_c   1.000
_cell.angle_alpha   90.00
_cell.angle_beta   90.00
_cell.angle_gamma   90.00
#
_symmetry.space_group_name_H-M   'P 1'
#
loop_
_entity.id
_entity.type
_entity.pdbx_description
1 polymer ?
#
loop_
_entity_poly.entity_id
_entity_poly.type
_entity_poly.pdbx_seq_one_letter_code
_entity_poly.pdbx_strand_id
1 'polypeptide(L)'
;MNSQSTLAKHPLFRIQVEKLTTDERVALAYKRAKLMLSTHTMTASDVQHSSERFWGLFTDPATCLDIGMFTILAAHVGLTIGTLSRHLDTRPDLRPLVSELLRFEKVGIFLLTERGHGLDAFNIETTATRMPDGSYILNTPREEATKFMPASTPAFGIPKVALVMARLMDKGKDLGCRYFIVPICDEKEMYRGVKSTRLPRRSGTGPLDFSITSFDHVRLPPTALVAADLQHIAAPERPLEAWWDENWRIQLGSLLIVSPLIYAVK
;
A
#
# COMPACT_ATOMS: atom_id res chain seq x y z
N MET A 1 -6.52 -27.71 12.22
CA MET A 1 -7.90 -28.00 12.64
C MET A 1 -8.52 -26.74 13.23
N ASN A 2 -9.72 -26.40 12.77
CA ASN A 2 -10.47 -25.17 12.95
C ASN A 2 -10.45 -24.56 14.37
N SER A 3 -9.71 -23.47 14.55
CA SER A 3 -10.24 -22.34 15.32
C SER A 3 -11.29 -21.72 14.42
N GLN A 4 -12.58 -21.99 14.65
CA GLN A 4 -13.64 -21.20 14.01
C GLN A 4 -13.36 -19.74 14.36
N SER A 5 -12.96 -18.93 13.38
CA SER A 5 -12.67 -17.53 13.61
C SER A 5 -13.87 -16.88 14.30
N THR A 6 -13.66 -16.47 15.55
CA THR A 6 -14.68 -15.77 16.36
C THR A 6 -14.76 -14.31 15.95
N LEU A 7 -13.90 -13.83 15.04
CA LEU A 7 -13.87 -12.45 14.57
C LEU A 7 -15.18 -12.04 13.91
N ALA A 8 -15.81 -12.92 13.11
CA ALA A 8 -17.13 -12.65 12.54
C ALA A 8 -18.22 -12.41 13.62
N LYS A 9 -18.00 -12.87 14.86
CA LYS A 9 -18.90 -12.63 16.00
C LYS A 9 -18.54 -11.36 16.79
N HIS A 10 -17.37 -10.77 16.57
CA HIS A 10 -16.91 -9.58 17.28
C HIS A 10 -17.87 -8.39 17.05
N PRO A 11 -18.13 -7.53 18.06
CA PRO A 11 -19.08 -6.43 17.95
C PRO A 11 -18.88 -5.51 16.74
N LEU A 12 -17.62 -5.25 16.35
CA LEU A 12 -17.32 -4.46 15.14
C LEU A 12 -17.93 -5.04 13.85
N PHE A 13 -18.07 -6.37 13.74
CA PHE A 13 -18.68 -7.04 12.59
C PHE A 13 -20.20 -7.19 12.71
N ARG A 14 -20.79 -6.82 13.85
CA ARG A 14 -22.25 -6.83 14.09
C ARG A 14 -22.92 -5.48 13.88
N ILE A 15 -22.15 -4.42 13.64
CA ILE A 15 -22.68 -3.08 13.38
C ILE A 15 -23.50 -3.08 12.08
N GLN A 16 -24.70 -2.52 12.15
CA GLN A 16 -25.62 -2.31 11.02
C GLN A 16 -25.10 -1.21 10.09
N VAL A 17 -24.31 -1.63 9.09
CA VAL A 17 -23.61 -0.72 8.16
C VAL A 17 -24.55 0.13 7.30
N GLU A 18 -25.79 -0.31 7.12
CA GLU A 18 -26.85 0.39 6.39
C GLU A 18 -27.34 1.66 7.13
N LYS A 19 -27.12 1.73 8.45
CA LYS A 19 -27.46 2.90 9.27
C LYS A 19 -26.34 3.93 9.35
N LEU A 20 -25.16 3.59 8.84
CA LEU A 20 -23.98 4.44 8.90
C LEU A 20 -23.87 5.33 7.66
N THR A 21 -23.40 6.54 7.85
CA THR A 21 -22.89 7.41 6.78
C THR A 21 -21.70 6.74 6.08
N THR A 22 -21.29 7.26 4.91
CA THR A 22 -20.11 6.68 4.24
C THR A 22 -18.84 6.80 5.07
N ASP A 23 -18.65 7.90 5.77
CA ASP A 23 -17.41 8.12 6.53
C ASP A 23 -17.36 7.27 7.78
N GLU A 24 -18.49 7.04 8.45
CA GLU A 24 -18.58 6.05 9.53
C GLU A 24 -18.26 4.64 9.04
N ARG A 25 -18.67 4.27 7.83
CA ARG A 25 -18.32 2.98 7.22
C ARG A 25 -16.82 2.88 6.89
N VAL A 26 -16.20 3.95 6.39
CA VAL A 26 -14.74 3.99 6.15
C VAL A 26 -13.98 3.86 7.48
N ALA A 27 -14.38 4.63 8.51
CA ALA A 27 -13.80 4.54 9.84
C ALA A 27 -13.94 3.12 10.43
N LEU A 28 -15.08 2.47 10.21
CA LEU A 28 -15.32 1.10 10.62
C LEU A 28 -14.40 0.11 9.90
N ALA A 29 -14.19 0.27 8.59
CA ALA A 29 -13.27 -0.57 7.82
C ALA A 29 -11.83 -0.53 8.37
N TYR A 30 -11.33 0.66 8.74
CA TYR A 30 -10.02 0.80 9.40
C TYR A 30 -9.97 0.12 10.77
N LYS A 31 -11.02 0.29 11.60
CA LYS A 31 -11.11 -0.39 12.91
C LYS A 31 -11.11 -1.91 12.77
N ARG A 32 -11.87 -2.44 11.81
CA ARG A 32 -11.91 -3.88 11.52
C ARG A 32 -10.57 -4.38 10.97
N ALA A 33 -9.90 -3.62 10.12
CA ALA A 33 -8.59 -4.00 9.57
C ALA A 33 -7.52 -4.10 10.68
N LYS A 34 -7.49 -3.11 11.59
CA LYS A 34 -6.63 -3.15 12.78
C LYS A 34 -6.90 -4.38 13.64
N LEU A 35 -8.18 -4.68 13.90
CA LEU A 35 -8.58 -5.86 14.68
C LEU A 35 -8.10 -7.16 14.00
N MET A 36 -8.36 -7.32 12.71
CA MET A 36 -7.94 -8.48 11.91
C MET A 36 -6.43 -8.71 12.02
N LEU A 37 -5.63 -7.68 11.77
CA LEU A 37 -4.18 -7.78 11.83
C LEU A 37 -3.69 -8.13 13.24
N SER A 38 -4.22 -7.46 14.27
CA SER A 38 -3.85 -7.70 15.66
C SER A 38 -4.18 -9.12 16.16
N THR A 39 -5.23 -9.75 15.59
CA THR A 39 -5.68 -11.08 16.00
C THR A 39 -4.84 -12.19 15.35
N HIS A 40 -4.35 -11.99 14.12
CA HIS A 40 -3.55 -12.99 13.42
C HIS A 40 -2.06 -12.97 13.83
N THR A 41 -1.59 -11.90 14.49
CA THR A 41 -0.23 -11.79 15.11
C THR A 41 0.90 -12.27 14.19
N MET A 42 1.03 -11.62 13.03
CA MET A 42 2.00 -12.03 12.01
C MET A 42 3.35 -11.35 12.17
N THR A 43 4.40 -12.05 11.75
CA THR A 43 5.75 -11.51 11.59
C THR A 43 6.00 -11.03 10.15
N ALA A 44 7.08 -10.26 9.93
CA ALA A 44 7.49 -9.90 8.57
C ALA A 44 7.83 -11.14 7.71
N SER A 45 8.39 -12.18 8.33
CA SER A 45 8.69 -13.46 7.64
C SER A 45 7.41 -14.17 7.21
N ASP A 46 6.36 -14.16 8.06
CA ASP A 46 5.06 -14.73 7.71
C ASP A 46 4.47 -14.07 6.46
N VAL A 47 4.65 -12.75 6.32
CA VAL A 47 4.18 -11.96 5.17
C VAL A 47 5.02 -12.24 3.92
N GLN A 48 6.35 -12.26 4.06
CA GLN A 48 7.29 -12.49 2.95
C GLN A 48 7.03 -13.85 2.28
N HIS A 49 6.96 -14.90 3.10
CA HIS A 49 6.86 -16.28 2.63
C HIS A 49 5.42 -16.78 2.49
N SER A 50 4.43 -15.90 2.67
CA SER A 50 3.01 -16.24 2.56
C SER A 50 2.65 -17.48 3.40
N SER A 51 3.06 -17.47 4.67
CA SER A 51 2.83 -18.58 5.61
C SER A 51 1.36 -18.91 5.82
N GLU A 52 1.07 -19.98 6.56
CA GLU A 52 -0.30 -20.30 7.00
C GLU A 52 -0.97 -19.15 7.75
N ARG A 53 -0.23 -18.32 8.50
CA ARG A 53 -0.80 -17.16 9.19
C ARG A 53 -1.20 -16.04 8.22
N PHE A 54 -0.40 -15.84 7.16
CA PHE A 54 -0.74 -14.91 6.10
C PHE A 54 -2.02 -15.32 5.38
N TRP A 55 -2.11 -16.60 4.98
CA TRP A 55 -3.34 -17.11 4.37
C TRP A 55 -4.50 -17.13 5.37
N GLY A 56 -4.25 -17.43 6.64
CA GLY A 56 -5.24 -17.33 7.71
C GLY A 56 -5.94 -15.98 7.75
N LEU A 57 -5.16 -14.88 7.69
CA LEU A 57 -5.70 -13.51 7.66
C LEU A 57 -6.63 -13.28 6.45
N PHE A 58 -6.19 -13.67 5.25
CA PHE A 58 -6.92 -13.39 4.00
C PHE A 58 -8.04 -14.38 3.68
N THR A 59 -8.03 -15.55 4.32
CA THR A 59 -9.07 -16.58 4.20
C THR A 59 -10.04 -16.60 5.38
N ASP A 60 -9.85 -15.72 6.36
CA ASP A 60 -10.80 -15.55 7.47
C ASP A 60 -12.18 -15.12 6.94
N PRO A 61 -13.29 -15.79 7.31
CA PRO A 61 -14.64 -15.45 6.86
C PRO A 61 -15.04 -14.00 7.13
N ALA A 62 -14.47 -13.33 8.14
CA ALA A 62 -14.71 -11.92 8.44
C ALA A 62 -14.30 -10.99 7.28
N THR A 63 -13.36 -11.41 6.41
CA THR A 63 -12.98 -10.68 5.19
C THR A 63 -14.13 -10.47 4.21
N CYS A 64 -15.12 -11.38 4.21
CA CYS A 64 -16.30 -11.30 3.34
C CYS A 64 -17.30 -10.24 3.81
N LEU A 65 -17.23 -9.84 5.08
CA LEU A 65 -18.21 -8.93 5.70
C LEU A 65 -17.90 -7.45 5.42
N ASP A 66 -16.69 -7.14 4.95
CA ASP A 66 -16.26 -5.76 4.68
C ASP A 66 -15.17 -5.69 3.61
N ILE A 67 -15.58 -5.36 2.38
CA ILE A 67 -14.66 -5.20 1.24
C ILE A 67 -13.69 -4.02 1.46
N GLY A 68 -14.10 -2.97 2.17
CA GLY A 68 -13.22 -1.83 2.48
C GLY A 68 -12.07 -2.26 3.39
N MET A 69 -12.39 -3.02 4.44
CA MET A 69 -11.39 -3.64 5.32
C MET A 69 -10.46 -4.57 4.54
N PHE A 70 -11.01 -5.47 3.71
CA PHE A 70 -10.20 -6.37 2.89
C PHE A 70 -9.23 -5.59 1.99
N THR A 71 -9.71 -4.53 1.34
CA THR A 71 -8.89 -3.66 0.47
C THR A 71 -7.73 -3.03 1.24
N ILE A 72 -7.99 -2.55 2.47
CA ILE A 72 -6.95 -2.02 3.36
C ILE A 72 -5.90 -3.12 3.64
N LEU A 73 -6.34 -4.31 4.08
CA LEU A 73 -5.43 -5.41 4.41
C LEU A 73 -4.61 -5.87 3.21
N ALA A 74 -5.22 -5.97 2.02
CA ALA A 74 -4.54 -6.37 0.79
C ALA A 74 -3.45 -5.37 0.39
N ALA A 75 -3.73 -4.07 0.44
CA ALA A 75 -2.71 -3.05 0.14
C ALA A 75 -1.64 -2.95 1.24
N HIS A 76 -2.06 -3.06 2.50
CA HIS A 76 -1.20 -2.90 3.66
C HIS A 76 -0.25 -4.10 3.87
N VAL A 77 -0.82 -5.28 4.07
CA VAL A 77 -0.07 -6.52 4.34
C VAL A 77 0.39 -7.16 3.05
N GLY A 78 -0.52 -7.28 2.08
CA GLY A 78 -0.25 -7.93 0.80
C GLY A 78 0.82 -7.17 0.02
N LEU A 79 0.62 -5.88 -0.25
CA LEU A 79 1.55 -5.12 -1.08
C LEU A 79 2.66 -4.45 -0.27
N THR A 80 2.33 -3.56 0.68
CA THR A 80 3.33 -2.69 1.33
C THR A 80 4.31 -3.48 2.20
N ILE A 81 3.82 -4.20 3.21
CA ILE A 81 4.69 -4.99 4.10
C ILE A 81 5.42 -6.07 3.31
N GLY A 82 4.72 -6.74 2.39
CA GLY A 82 5.31 -7.79 1.55
C GLY A 82 6.43 -7.31 0.63
N THR A 83 6.30 -6.13 0.03
CA THR A 83 7.37 -5.55 -0.78
C THR A 83 8.57 -5.12 0.07
N LEU A 84 8.34 -4.61 1.29
CA LEU A 84 9.43 -4.22 2.18
C LEU A 84 10.13 -5.42 2.83
N SER A 85 9.41 -6.52 3.10
CA SER A 85 9.93 -7.64 3.87
C SER A 85 11.12 -8.33 3.20
N ARG A 86 11.15 -8.41 1.86
CA ARG A 86 12.28 -9.00 1.11
C ARG A 86 13.61 -8.26 1.28
N HIS A 87 13.58 -7.02 1.77
CA HIS A 87 14.78 -6.19 1.95
C HIS A 87 15.27 -6.15 3.40
N LEU A 88 14.58 -6.76 4.37
CA LEU A 88 14.90 -6.58 5.80
C LEU A 88 16.27 -7.12 6.25
N ASP A 89 16.86 -8.04 5.47
CA ASP A 89 18.19 -8.58 5.72
C ASP A 89 19.29 -7.62 5.25
N THR A 90 19.08 -6.93 4.12
CA THR A 90 20.04 -5.97 3.56
C THR A 90 19.78 -4.52 4.00
N ARG A 91 18.58 -4.23 4.48
CA ARG A 91 18.09 -2.90 4.87
C ARG A 91 17.50 -2.93 6.29
N PRO A 92 18.34 -3.08 7.34
CA PRO A 92 17.87 -3.09 8.73
C PRO A 92 17.18 -1.79 9.15
N ASP A 93 17.44 -0.67 8.46
CA ASP A 93 16.77 0.62 8.64
C ASP A 93 15.27 0.57 8.35
N LEU A 94 14.78 -0.43 7.62
CA LEU A 94 13.35 -0.64 7.36
C LEU A 94 12.61 -1.35 8.51
N ARG A 95 13.34 -1.99 9.45
CA ARG A 95 12.75 -2.76 10.55
C ARG A 95 11.82 -1.92 11.44
N PRO A 96 12.16 -0.68 11.83
CA PRO A 96 11.24 0.17 12.60
C PRO A 96 9.92 0.40 11.85
N LEU A 97 9.99 0.77 10.57
CA LEU A 97 8.80 1.03 9.75
C LEU A 97 7.92 -0.22 9.60
N VAL A 98 8.51 -1.37 9.26
CA VAL A 98 7.76 -2.63 9.14
C VAL A 98 7.13 -3.04 10.47
N SER A 99 7.81 -2.79 11.58
CA SER A 99 7.32 -3.05 12.93
C SER A 99 6.09 -2.18 13.26
N GLU A 100 6.13 -0.89 12.94
CA GLU A 100 4.98 0.03 13.08
C GLU A 100 3.80 -0.38 12.18
N LEU A 101 4.08 -0.81 10.95
CA LEU A 101 3.06 -1.32 10.02
C LEU A 101 2.39 -2.60 10.57
N LEU A 102 3.16 -3.57 11.06
CA LEU A 102 2.62 -4.80 11.68
C LEU A 102 1.77 -4.53 12.93
N ARG A 103 2.05 -3.44 13.66
CA ARG A 103 1.22 -2.97 14.80
C ARG A 103 0.03 -2.10 14.38
N PHE A 104 -0.11 -1.82 13.08
CA PHE A 104 -1.14 -0.91 12.53
C PHE A 104 -1.07 0.51 13.13
N GLU A 105 0.13 0.96 13.50
CA GLU A 105 0.38 2.34 13.96
C GLU A 105 0.42 3.31 12.77
N LYS A 106 0.81 2.80 11.61
CA LYS A 106 0.72 3.47 10.31
C LYS A 106 0.03 2.56 9.31
N VAL A 107 -0.65 3.12 8.33
CA VAL A 107 -1.18 2.37 7.19
C VAL A 107 -0.27 2.54 5.98
N GLY A 108 0.37 1.43 5.59
CA GLY A 108 1.00 1.25 4.29
C GLY A 108 0.00 1.27 3.14
N ILE A 109 0.26 2.10 2.14
CA ILE A 109 -0.48 2.15 0.87
C ILE A 109 0.46 1.97 -0.32
N PHE A 110 -0.08 1.54 -1.46
CA PHE A 110 0.72 1.16 -2.62
C PHE A 110 0.31 2.00 -3.85
N LEU A 111 1.14 2.97 -4.22
CA LEU A 111 0.86 3.98 -5.25
C LEU A 111 1.61 3.64 -6.55
N LEU A 112 1.05 2.70 -7.32
CA LEU A 112 1.55 2.30 -8.63
C LEU A 112 0.83 3.06 -9.76
N THR A 113 -0.46 2.77 -9.90
CA THR A 113 -1.34 3.27 -10.96
C THR A 113 -1.41 4.79 -10.98
N GLU A 114 -1.36 5.35 -12.18
CA GLU A 114 -1.58 6.76 -12.45
C GLU A 114 -2.90 6.93 -13.21
N ARG A 115 -3.45 8.14 -13.19
CA ARG A 115 -4.70 8.46 -13.91
C ARG A 115 -4.59 8.12 -15.40
N GLY A 116 -3.43 8.37 -16.01
CA GLY A 116 -3.13 8.04 -17.39
C GLY A 116 -2.60 6.62 -17.63
N HIS A 117 -2.12 5.93 -16.59
CA HIS A 117 -1.42 4.65 -16.72
C HIS A 117 -1.94 3.59 -15.74
N GLY A 118 -2.68 2.63 -16.28
CA GLY A 118 -3.31 1.53 -15.53
C GLY A 118 -2.75 0.17 -15.93
N LEU A 119 -3.27 -0.38 -17.02
CA LEU A 119 -2.78 -1.65 -17.59
C LEU A 119 -1.36 -1.53 -18.15
N ASP A 120 -0.94 -0.30 -18.49
CA ASP A 120 0.35 0.07 -19.01
C ASP A 120 1.23 0.77 -17.95
N ALA A 121 1.08 0.42 -16.66
CA ALA A 121 1.83 1.00 -15.54
C ALA A 121 3.37 0.84 -15.61
N PHE A 122 3.89 0.17 -16.64
CA PHE A 122 5.29 0.23 -17.04
C PHE A 122 5.71 1.64 -17.51
N ASN A 123 4.78 2.40 -18.10
CA ASN A 123 4.98 3.71 -18.70
C ASN A 123 4.58 4.89 -17.79
N ILE A 124 4.46 4.66 -16.48
CA ILE A 124 4.19 5.73 -15.51
C ILE A 124 5.18 6.90 -15.65
N GLU A 125 4.73 8.08 -15.24
CA GLU A 125 5.40 9.35 -15.49
C GLU A 125 5.87 10.06 -14.21
N THR A 126 5.39 9.66 -13.02
CA THR A 126 5.95 10.18 -11.76
C THR A 126 7.46 9.93 -11.72
N THR A 127 8.25 10.95 -11.39
CA THR A 127 9.72 10.86 -11.38
C THR A 127 10.29 11.04 -9.98
N ALA A 128 11.36 10.34 -9.67
CA ALA A 128 12.21 10.58 -8.51
C ALA A 128 13.63 10.91 -8.99
N THR A 129 14.02 12.19 -8.95
CA THR A 129 15.31 12.64 -9.45
C THR A 129 16.35 12.64 -8.33
N ARG A 130 17.44 11.89 -8.52
CA ARG A 130 18.58 11.84 -7.60
C ARG A 130 19.32 13.19 -7.59
N MET A 131 19.59 13.67 -6.38
CA MET A 131 20.32 14.90 -6.10
C MET A 131 21.79 14.60 -5.77
N PRO A 132 22.69 15.60 -5.83
CA PRO A 132 24.12 15.40 -5.55
C PRO A 132 24.43 14.85 -4.15
N ASP A 133 23.58 15.12 -3.17
CA ASP A 133 23.70 14.62 -1.79
C ASP A 133 23.11 13.20 -1.60
N GLY A 134 22.66 12.57 -2.70
CA GLY A 134 22.01 11.26 -2.70
C GLY A 134 20.53 11.28 -2.32
N SER A 135 19.96 12.44 -1.96
CA SER A 135 18.52 12.60 -1.77
C SER A 135 17.77 12.51 -3.10
N TYR A 136 16.44 12.42 -3.05
CA TYR A 136 15.60 12.39 -4.25
C TYR A 136 14.56 13.51 -4.21
N ILE A 137 14.19 14.03 -5.37
CA ILE A 137 13.03 14.90 -5.55
C ILE A 137 11.96 14.12 -6.29
N LEU A 138 10.89 13.78 -5.58
CA LEU A 138 9.72 13.12 -6.13
C LEU A 138 8.74 14.16 -6.69
N ASN A 139 8.32 13.98 -7.93
CA ASN A 139 7.46 14.93 -8.62
C ASN A 139 6.45 14.25 -9.55
N THR A 140 5.24 14.80 -9.59
CA THR A 140 4.20 14.48 -10.55
C THR A 140 4.23 15.53 -11.68
N PRO A 141 4.73 15.20 -12.89
CA PRO A 141 5.02 16.21 -13.92
C PRO A 141 3.76 16.83 -14.55
N ARG A 142 2.64 16.09 -14.57
CA ARG A 142 1.36 16.53 -15.14
C ARG A 142 0.20 15.81 -14.48
N GLU A 143 -1.02 16.25 -14.78
CA GLU A 143 -2.23 15.76 -14.14
C GLU A 143 -2.50 14.26 -14.43
N GLU A 144 -2.15 13.75 -15.61
CA GLU A 144 -2.27 12.32 -15.94
C GLU A 144 -1.35 11.43 -15.10
N ALA A 145 -0.23 11.97 -14.62
CA ALA A 145 0.74 11.26 -13.79
C ALA A 145 0.33 11.21 -12.31
N THR A 146 -0.82 11.79 -11.95
CA THR A 146 -1.35 11.71 -10.58
C THR A 146 -1.64 10.25 -10.23
N LYS A 147 -1.21 9.81 -9.04
CA LYS A 147 -1.50 8.46 -8.56
C LYS A 147 -2.99 8.33 -8.31
N PHE A 148 -3.57 7.21 -8.72
CA PHE A 148 -5.02 7.04 -8.77
C PHE A 148 -5.44 5.78 -8.01
N MET A 149 -6.44 5.94 -7.13
CA MET A 149 -7.13 4.93 -6.30
C MET A 149 -6.72 4.85 -4.83
N PRO A 150 -5.46 4.60 -4.43
CA PRO A 150 -5.17 4.27 -3.03
C PRO A 150 -5.66 5.33 -2.04
N ALA A 151 -6.08 4.87 -0.86
CA ALA A 151 -6.67 5.68 0.18
C ALA A 151 -5.62 6.51 0.92
N SER A 152 -5.35 7.74 0.46
CA SER A 152 -4.20 8.55 0.90
C SER A 152 -4.58 9.79 1.73
N THR A 153 -5.86 9.95 2.10
CA THR A 153 -6.32 11.13 2.85
C THR A 153 -6.07 11.00 4.36
N PRO A 154 -5.91 12.11 5.11
CA PRO A 154 -5.75 12.09 6.58
C PRO A 154 -7.08 11.95 7.33
N ALA A 155 -8.22 11.89 6.62
CA ALA A 155 -9.57 12.10 7.17
C ALA A 155 -10.01 11.13 8.27
N PHE A 156 -9.26 10.06 8.52
CA PHE A 156 -9.61 9.00 9.47
C PHE A 156 -8.62 8.86 10.64
N GLY A 157 -7.74 9.85 10.85
CA GLY A 157 -6.91 9.91 12.06
C GLY A 157 -5.83 8.84 12.13
N ILE A 158 -5.34 8.36 10.99
CA ILE A 158 -4.34 7.29 10.92
C ILE A 158 -3.20 7.76 10.01
N PRO A 159 -1.94 7.80 10.49
CA PRO A 159 -0.80 8.15 9.66
C PRO A 159 -0.63 7.18 8.50
N LYS A 160 -0.26 7.71 7.33
CA LYS A 160 -0.10 6.91 6.10
C LYS A 160 1.30 7.06 5.53
N VAL A 161 1.84 5.92 5.10
CA VAL A 161 3.11 5.82 4.37
C VAL A 161 2.85 5.05 3.09
N ALA A 162 3.42 5.52 1.98
CA ALA A 162 3.26 4.88 0.69
C ALA A 162 4.54 4.27 0.17
N LEU A 163 4.40 3.18 -0.59
CA LEU A 163 5.36 2.83 -1.63
C LEU A 163 4.89 3.48 -2.93
N VAL A 164 5.61 4.52 -3.38
CA VAL A 164 5.32 5.24 -4.62
C VAL A 164 6.21 4.70 -5.72
N MET A 165 5.60 4.14 -6.77
CA MET A 165 6.36 3.78 -7.96
C MET A 165 6.67 5.05 -8.75
N ALA A 166 7.94 5.29 -9.04
CA ALA A 166 8.40 6.42 -9.84
C ALA A 166 9.56 6.01 -10.75
N ARG A 167 9.74 6.71 -11.87
CA ARG A 167 10.93 6.59 -12.70
C ARG A 167 12.12 7.23 -11.97
N LEU A 168 13.13 6.43 -11.66
CA LEU A 168 14.34 6.92 -11.03
C LEU A 168 15.20 7.64 -12.07
N MET A 169 15.39 8.94 -11.89
CA MET A 169 16.21 9.76 -12.77
C MET A 169 17.54 10.09 -12.09
N ASP A 170 18.68 9.86 -12.76
CA ASP A 170 20.00 10.29 -12.27
C ASP A 170 20.80 10.96 -13.39
N LYS A 171 21.22 12.21 -13.16
CA LYS A 171 21.96 13.03 -14.16
C LYS A 171 21.31 13.03 -15.56
N GLY A 172 19.97 13.12 -15.59
CA GLY A 172 19.17 13.12 -16.83
C GLY A 172 18.96 11.73 -17.46
N LYS A 173 19.49 10.65 -16.88
CA LYS A 173 19.25 9.27 -17.33
C LYS A 173 18.13 8.64 -16.54
N ASP A 174 17.26 7.92 -17.24
CA ASP A 174 16.22 7.09 -16.65
C ASP A 174 16.80 5.70 -16.29
N LEU A 175 16.76 5.36 -15.00
CA LEU A 175 17.23 4.09 -14.44
C LEU A 175 16.08 3.08 -14.21
N GLY A 176 14.90 3.39 -14.75
CA GLY A 176 13.69 2.58 -14.68
C GLY A 176 12.84 2.86 -13.44
N CYS A 177 11.70 2.17 -13.37
CA CYS A 177 10.76 2.31 -12.27
C CYS A 177 11.32 1.68 -10.99
N ARG A 178 11.16 2.38 -9.87
CA ARG A 178 11.48 1.90 -8.51
C ARG A 178 10.44 2.39 -7.51
N TYR A 179 10.31 1.66 -6.41
CA TYR A 179 9.51 2.09 -5.28
C TYR A 179 10.29 3.03 -4.35
N PHE A 180 9.60 4.08 -3.89
CA PHE A 180 10.10 5.00 -2.88
C PHE A 180 9.15 5.01 -1.68
N ILE A 181 9.69 4.98 -0.48
CA ILE A 181 8.96 5.13 0.79
C ILE A 181 8.69 6.62 0.99
N VAL A 182 7.41 6.98 1.01
CA VAL A 182 6.96 8.37 1.10
C VAL A 182 5.96 8.52 2.24
N PRO A 183 6.28 9.30 3.29
CA PRO A 183 5.28 9.74 4.25
C PRO A 183 4.20 10.56 3.52
N ILE A 184 2.92 10.21 3.71
CA ILE A 184 1.79 10.82 2.99
C ILE A 184 1.07 11.83 3.87
N CYS A 185 0.67 11.40 5.07
CA CYS A 185 -0.01 12.24 6.04
C CYS A 185 0.21 11.72 7.46
N ASP A 186 0.03 12.58 8.45
CA ASP A 186 -0.12 12.19 9.84
C ASP A 186 -1.60 11.95 10.19
N GLU A 187 -1.98 12.08 11.46
CA GLU A 187 -3.36 11.91 11.93
C GLU A 187 -4.30 13.05 11.47
N LYS A 188 -3.78 14.17 10.98
CA LYS A 188 -4.54 15.40 10.74
C LYS A 188 -4.28 16.00 9.36
N GLU A 189 -3.03 16.01 8.93
CA GLU A 189 -2.58 16.83 7.80
C GLU A 189 -1.68 16.05 6.83
N MET A 190 -1.71 16.50 5.57
CA MET A 190 -0.80 16.00 4.53
C MET A 190 0.61 16.52 4.76
N TYR A 191 1.63 15.72 4.46
CA TYR A 191 3.00 16.22 4.45
C TYR A 191 3.24 17.20 3.30
N ARG A 192 4.20 18.12 3.50
CA ARG A 192 4.52 19.17 2.52
C ARG A 192 4.82 18.60 1.14
N GLY A 193 4.18 19.17 0.13
CA GLY A 193 4.33 18.76 -1.27
C GLY A 193 3.48 17.55 -1.67
N VAL A 194 2.83 16.86 -0.73
CA VAL A 194 1.87 15.80 -1.03
C VAL A 194 0.46 16.39 -1.06
N LYS A 195 -0.24 16.26 -2.19
CA LYS A 195 -1.65 16.67 -2.31
C LYS A 195 -2.49 15.43 -2.55
N SER A 196 -3.60 15.31 -1.83
CA SER A 196 -4.54 14.20 -1.96
C SER A 196 -5.96 14.73 -2.01
N THR A 197 -6.73 14.29 -3.01
CA THR A 197 -8.16 14.63 -3.13
C THR A 197 -8.97 13.34 -3.17
N ARG A 198 -9.98 13.25 -2.30
CA ARG A 198 -10.86 12.08 -2.25
C ARG A 198 -11.70 11.99 -3.53
N LEU A 199 -11.79 10.78 -4.07
CA LEU A 199 -12.65 10.48 -5.21
C LEU A 199 -14.12 10.37 -4.78
N PRO A 200 -15.07 10.64 -5.68
CA PRO A 200 -16.48 10.37 -5.44
C PRO A 200 -16.74 8.91 -5.09
N ARG A 201 -17.90 8.65 -4.47
CA ARG A 201 -18.37 7.29 -4.23
C ARG A 201 -18.39 6.50 -5.55
N ARG A 202 -17.92 5.26 -5.47
CA ARG A 202 -17.91 4.31 -6.59
C ARG A 202 -18.94 3.21 -6.36
N SER A 203 -19.54 2.73 -7.44
CA SER A 203 -20.38 1.54 -7.43
C SER A 203 -19.52 0.27 -7.32
N GLY A 204 -20.02 -0.76 -6.65
CA GLY A 204 -19.43 -2.11 -6.65
C GLY A 204 -18.29 -2.37 -5.65
N THR A 205 -17.72 -1.35 -5.03
CA THR A 205 -16.77 -1.51 -3.90
C THR A 205 -17.37 -0.92 -2.63
N GLY A 206 -17.02 -1.48 -1.47
CA GLY A 206 -17.34 -0.85 -0.18
C GLY A 206 -16.75 0.56 -0.11
N PRO A 207 -17.36 1.50 0.64
CA PRO A 207 -16.82 2.85 0.73
C PRO A 207 -15.42 2.81 1.36
N LEU A 208 -14.47 3.47 0.70
CA LEU A 208 -13.15 3.79 1.22
C LEU A 208 -12.81 5.23 0.81
N ASP A 209 -11.84 5.85 1.46
CA ASP A 209 -11.32 7.17 1.10
C ASP A 209 -10.33 7.12 -0.08
N PHE A 210 -10.71 6.36 -1.11
CA PHE A 210 -9.97 6.31 -2.37
C PHE A 210 -9.72 7.73 -2.88
N SER A 211 -8.53 7.95 -3.39
CA SER A 211 -8.06 9.31 -3.67
C SER A 211 -7.20 9.37 -4.92
N ILE A 212 -7.04 10.59 -5.41
CA ILE A 212 -6.03 10.97 -6.39
C ILE A 212 -4.92 11.73 -5.64
N THR A 213 -3.66 11.37 -5.89
CA THR A 213 -2.50 11.88 -5.15
C THR A 213 -1.46 12.44 -6.12
N SER A 214 -0.94 13.63 -5.84
CA SER A 214 0.17 14.24 -6.59
C SER A 214 1.29 14.67 -5.67
N PHE A 215 2.50 14.70 -6.20
CA PHE A 215 3.70 15.13 -5.52
C PHE A 215 4.25 16.39 -6.19
N ASP A 216 4.49 17.43 -5.41
CA ASP A 216 5.09 18.69 -5.84
C ASP A 216 6.47 18.81 -5.18
N HIS A 217 7.50 18.40 -5.93
CA HIS A 217 8.92 18.46 -5.53
C HIS A 217 9.19 17.99 -4.09
N VAL A 218 8.64 16.83 -3.72
CA VAL A 218 8.80 16.23 -2.39
C VAL A 218 10.22 15.71 -2.23
N ARG A 219 10.97 16.25 -1.27
CA ARG A 219 12.34 15.80 -0.98
C ARG A 219 12.33 14.56 -0.11
N LEU A 220 13.03 13.52 -0.56
CA LEU A 220 13.13 12.21 0.09
C LEU A 220 14.59 11.91 0.43
N PRO A 221 14.88 11.27 1.58
CA PRO A 221 16.24 10.87 1.92
C PRO A 221 16.75 9.75 0.99
N PRO A 222 18.08 9.50 0.94
CA PRO A 222 18.65 8.38 0.20
C PRO A 222 18.02 7.02 0.56
N THR A 223 17.64 6.85 1.83
CA THR A 223 17.02 5.64 2.38
C THR A 223 15.58 5.41 1.90
N ALA A 224 14.94 6.40 1.27
CA ALA A 224 13.58 6.24 0.76
C ALA A 224 13.49 5.24 -0.40
N LEU A 225 14.55 5.05 -1.17
CA LEU A 225 14.55 4.07 -2.25
C LEU A 225 14.42 2.65 -1.68
N VAL A 226 13.49 1.87 -2.23
CA VAL A 226 13.30 0.46 -1.92
C VAL A 226 14.17 -0.36 -2.86
N ALA A 227 15.35 -0.73 -2.39
CA ALA A 227 16.29 -1.60 -3.09
C ALA A 227 17.19 -2.32 -2.08
N ALA A 228 17.73 -3.47 -2.47
CA ALA A 228 18.70 -4.22 -1.66
C ALA A 228 20.05 -3.49 -1.57
N ASP A 229 20.49 -2.86 -2.65
CA ASP A 229 21.70 -2.02 -2.72
C ASP A 229 21.31 -0.59 -3.14
N LEU A 230 21.64 0.39 -2.30
CA LEU A 230 21.37 1.81 -2.54
C LEU A 230 22.52 2.53 -3.28
N GLN A 231 23.69 1.90 -3.34
CA GLN A 231 24.91 2.49 -3.89
C GLN A 231 25.04 2.17 -5.38
N HIS A 232 24.75 0.94 -5.78
CA HIS A 232 24.91 0.48 -7.16
C HIS A 232 23.57 0.34 -7.86
N ILE A 233 23.05 1.47 -8.36
CA ILE A 233 21.81 1.48 -9.13
C ILE A 233 22.15 1.81 -10.58
N ALA A 234 21.82 0.89 -11.47
CA ALA A 234 21.96 1.06 -12.90
C ALA A 234 20.60 0.83 -13.59
N ALA A 235 20.51 1.31 -14.83
CA ALA A 235 19.40 0.95 -15.70
C ALA A 235 19.44 -0.57 -15.92
N PRO A 236 18.32 -1.29 -15.73
CA PRO A 236 18.28 -2.73 -15.94
C PRO A 236 18.46 -3.06 -17.43
N GLU A 237 19.24 -4.10 -17.73
CA GLU A 237 19.40 -4.61 -19.11
C GLU A 237 18.08 -5.12 -19.69
N ARG A 238 17.20 -5.65 -18.84
CA ARG A 238 15.86 -6.16 -19.19
C ARG A 238 14.80 -5.38 -18.40
N PRO A 239 14.39 -4.19 -18.86
CA PRO A 239 13.55 -3.28 -18.08
C PRO A 239 12.19 -3.86 -17.66
N LEU A 240 11.55 -4.64 -18.54
CA LEU A 240 10.24 -5.22 -18.24
C LEU A 240 10.31 -6.29 -17.13
N GLU A 241 11.35 -7.11 -17.13
CA GLU A 241 11.56 -8.11 -16.07
C GLU A 241 11.91 -7.46 -14.75
N ALA A 242 12.77 -6.43 -14.76
CA ALA A 242 13.04 -5.66 -13.56
C ALA A 242 11.77 -5.00 -13.01
N TRP A 243 10.89 -4.49 -13.87
CA TRP A 243 9.60 -3.94 -13.45
C TRP A 243 8.69 -5.01 -12.82
N TRP A 244 8.62 -6.21 -13.39
CA TRP A 244 7.85 -7.31 -12.79
C TRP A 244 8.44 -7.80 -11.48
N ASP A 245 9.78 -7.82 -11.35
CA ASP A 245 10.45 -8.14 -10.10
C ASP A 245 10.13 -7.12 -9.00
N GLU A 246 10.07 -5.83 -9.34
CA GLU A 246 9.62 -4.80 -8.39
C GLU A 246 8.15 -4.98 -7.98
N ASN A 247 7.33 -5.54 -8.86
CA ASN A 247 5.88 -5.71 -8.68
C ASN A 247 5.45 -7.15 -8.35
N TRP A 248 6.36 -8.01 -7.92
CA TRP A 248 6.09 -9.44 -7.68
C TRP A 248 4.90 -9.72 -6.73
N ARG A 249 4.62 -8.83 -5.77
CA ARG A 249 3.46 -8.96 -4.86
C ARG A 249 2.11 -8.76 -5.56
N ILE A 250 2.05 -8.15 -6.74
CA ILE A 250 0.78 -7.94 -7.47
C ILE A 250 0.16 -9.27 -7.86
N GLN A 251 0.96 -10.25 -8.28
CA GLN A 251 0.45 -11.57 -8.66
C GLN A 251 -0.18 -12.29 -7.47
N LEU A 252 0.47 -12.22 -6.29
CA LEU A 252 -0.10 -12.71 -5.03
C LEU A 252 -1.36 -11.94 -4.66
N GLY A 253 -1.34 -10.61 -4.76
CA GLY A 253 -2.51 -9.76 -4.50
C GLY A 253 -3.73 -10.12 -5.35
N SER A 254 -3.53 -10.42 -6.64
CA SER A 254 -4.60 -10.88 -7.53
C SER A 254 -5.23 -12.19 -7.05
N LEU A 255 -4.45 -13.12 -6.49
CA LEU A 255 -4.98 -14.34 -5.87
C LEU A 255 -5.76 -14.04 -4.58
N LEU A 256 -5.30 -13.08 -3.77
CA LEU A 256 -6.00 -12.67 -2.55
C LEU A 256 -7.41 -12.17 -2.84
N ILE A 257 -7.63 -11.42 -3.93
CA ILE A 257 -8.94 -10.85 -4.30
C ILE A 257 -10.02 -11.93 -4.46
N VAL A 258 -9.63 -13.16 -4.85
CA VAL A 258 -10.57 -14.27 -5.01
C VAL A 258 -11.00 -14.86 -3.66
N SER A 259 -10.22 -14.64 -2.59
CA SER A 259 -10.43 -15.28 -1.29
C SER A 259 -11.79 -14.95 -0.67
N PRO A 260 -12.26 -13.68 -0.62
CA PRO A 260 -13.60 -13.36 -0.11
C PRO A 260 -14.73 -13.98 -0.94
N LEU A 261 -14.55 -14.15 -2.25
CA LEU A 261 -15.58 -14.71 -3.13
C LEU A 261 -15.77 -16.22 -2.89
N ILE A 262 -14.70 -16.96 -2.66
CA ILE A 262 -14.76 -18.41 -2.42
C ILE A 262 -15.54 -18.74 -1.14
N TYR A 263 -15.39 -17.92 -0.09
CA TYR A 263 -16.11 -18.12 1.17
C TYR A 263 -17.55 -17.63 1.12
N ALA A 264 -17.86 -16.62 0.31
CA ALA A 264 -19.24 -16.16 0.14
C ALA A 264 -20.16 -17.18 -0.56
N VAL A 265 -19.58 -18.16 -1.28
CA VAL A 265 -20.32 -19.21 -2.01
C VAL A 265 -20.52 -20.48 -1.17
N LYS A 266 -19.82 -20.62 -0.04
CA LYS A 266 -19.95 -21.75 0.89
C LYS A 266 -20.89 -21.43 2.04
#